data_AF-A0A285BE50-F1
#
_entry.id   AF-A0A285BE50-F1
#
_cell.length_a   1.000
_cell.length_b   1.000
_cell.length_c   1.000
_cell.angle_alpha   90.00
_cell.angle_beta   90.00
_cell.angle_gamma   90.00
#
_symmetry.space_group_name_H-M   'P 1'
#
loop_
_entity.id
_entity.type
_entity.pdbx_description
1 polymer ?
#
loop_
_entity_poly.entity_id
_entity_poly.type
_entity_poly.pdbx_seq_one_letter_code
_entity_poly.pdbx_strand_id
1 'polypeptide(L)'
;MLSLSPVQDAYISEYYPTTNFGGSDALFVGLYQGINDRYRSLIQFDVSSIPASSSINSAKLRMYIYRNDVPAIMKSVKVYRNLSSFSESTVAYNNRPPVSTTPDAVLNITNEINTYLEWDITNLVKGWIDNTIVNYGVTVICLETTLSLIGFRSKECANPANRPQLVIDYMMEKTIVYPPEYVMTTDNYTGSTPLILGPRTATFGIRNIGGANNAYVIVQLSADGIDWIDNILPFISVPVFGPGDHLIMNTDGHMPYARVAFKSYTPGQSANLVIYAATTEP
;
A
#
# COMPACT_ATOMS: atom_id res chain seq x y z
N MET A 1 1.31 -11.33 4.80
CA MET A 1 -0.07 -11.72 4.40
C MET A 1 -1.11 -11.42 5.49
N LEU A 2 -2.12 -10.62 5.14
CA LEU A 2 -3.31 -10.23 5.89
C LEU A 2 -4.55 -10.70 5.12
N SER A 3 -5.61 -11.12 5.82
CA SER A 3 -6.90 -11.45 5.20
C SER A 3 -8.01 -10.66 5.89
N LEU A 4 -8.77 -9.91 5.10
CA LEU A 4 -9.87 -9.05 5.58
C LEU A 4 -11.21 -9.66 5.18
N SER A 5 -12.18 -9.60 6.09
CA SER A 5 -13.59 -9.90 5.78
C SER A 5 -14.31 -8.66 5.27
N PRO A 6 -15.36 -8.80 4.44
CA PRO A 6 -16.16 -7.67 4.00
C PRO A 6 -16.79 -6.96 5.19
N VAL A 7 -16.77 -5.63 5.17
CA VAL A 7 -17.61 -4.81 6.06
C VAL A 7 -19.02 -4.67 5.51
N GLN A 8 -19.15 -4.72 4.18
CA GLN A 8 -20.44 -4.69 3.50
C GLN A 8 -20.44 -5.64 2.30
N ASP A 9 -21.52 -6.39 2.08
CA ASP A 9 -21.81 -7.07 0.82
C ASP A 9 -23.32 -7.22 0.57
N ALA A 10 -23.71 -7.21 -0.71
CA ALA A 10 -25.08 -7.44 -1.12
C ALA A 10 -25.10 -7.82 -2.60
N TYR A 11 -26.08 -8.60 -3.04
CA TYR A 11 -26.42 -8.65 -4.46
C TYR A 11 -27.61 -7.74 -4.79
N ILE A 12 -27.68 -7.33 -6.04
CA ILE A 12 -28.79 -6.59 -6.62
C ILE A 12 -29.36 -7.37 -7.80
N SER A 13 -30.67 -7.29 -7.98
CA SER A 13 -31.40 -7.98 -9.04
C SER A 13 -32.19 -6.96 -9.86
N GLU A 14 -31.99 -6.96 -11.17
CA GLU A 14 -32.77 -6.12 -12.10
C GLU A 14 -34.26 -6.49 -12.08
N TYR A 15 -34.57 -7.77 -11.89
CA TYR A 15 -35.94 -8.27 -11.82
C TYR A 15 -36.67 -7.82 -10.55
N TYR A 16 -35.94 -7.66 -9.44
CA TYR A 16 -36.44 -7.12 -8.17
C TYR A 16 -35.78 -5.79 -7.83
N PRO A 17 -36.08 -4.70 -8.58
CA PRO A 17 -35.21 -3.55 -8.64
C PRO A 17 -35.22 -2.66 -7.38
N THR A 18 -36.22 -2.84 -6.50
CA THR A 18 -36.37 -2.14 -5.23
C THR A 18 -36.11 -3.02 -4.01
N THR A 19 -35.87 -4.32 -4.21
CA THR A 19 -35.64 -5.26 -3.11
C THR A 19 -34.18 -5.24 -2.68
N ASN A 20 -33.95 -5.12 -1.37
CA ASN A 20 -32.63 -5.26 -0.77
C ASN A 20 -32.34 -6.74 -0.46
N PHE A 21 -31.13 -7.19 -0.78
CA PHE A 21 -30.66 -8.56 -0.50
C PHE A 21 -29.38 -8.60 0.34
N GLY A 22 -29.14 -7.56 1.16
CA GLY A 22 -27.94 -7.49 2.01
C GLY A 22 -27.84 -8.61 3.06
N GLY A 23 -28.96 -9.18 3.49
CA GLY A 23 -28.97 -10.29 4.45
C GLY A 23 -28.95 -11.70 3.83
N SER A 24 -28.72 -11.81 2.52
CA SER A 24 -28.66 -13.11 1.82
C SER A 24 -27.37 -13.85 2.17
N ASP A 25 -27.39 -15.18 2.29
CA ASP A 25 -26.18 -16.02 2.47
C ASP A 25 -25.39 -16.26 1.15
N ALA A 26 -25.83 -15.60 0.08
CA ALA A 26 -25.37 -15.75 -1.28
C ALA A 26 -25.25 -14.41 -2.00
N LEU A 27 -24.30 -14.34 -2.92
CA LEU A 27 -24.00 -13.23 -3.81
C LEU A 27 -24.10 -13.72 -5.27
N PHE A 28 -25.06 -13.21 -6.03
CA PHE A 28 -25.29 -13.63 -7.42
C PHE A 28 -24.71 -12.64 -8.43
N VAL A 29 -24.20 -13.17 -9.54
CA VAL A 29 -23.80 -12.39 -10.71
C VAL A 29 -24.19 -13.09 -12.02
N GLY A 30 -24.49 -12.32 -13.05
CA GLY A 30 -24.83 -12.83 -14.39
C GLY A 30 -26.32 -12.78 -14.70
N LEU A 31 -26.76 -13.56 -15.68
CA LEU A 31 -28.12 -13.58 -16.19
C LEU A 31 -28.82 -14.91 -15.87
N TYR A 32 -30.04 -14.88 -15.34
CA TYR A 32 -30.76 -16.10 -14.95
C TYR A 32 -31.84 -16.56 -15.93
N GLN A 33 -32.94 -15.81 -16.13
CA GLN A 33 -34.06 -16.26 -16.99
C GLN A 33 -34.31 -15.41 -18.25
N GLY A 34 -33.82 -14.17 -18.32
CA GLY A 34 -34.04 -13.30 -19.49
C GLY A 34 -33.33 -11.96 -19.40
N ILE A 35 -33.42 -11.15 -20.47
CA ILE A 35 -32.63 -9.92 -20.69
C ILE A 35 -32.77 -8.81 -19.61
N ASN A 36 -33.74 -8.95 -18.70
CA ASN A 36 -34.03 -8.02 -17.59
C ASN A 36 -33.89 -8.70 -16.20
N ASP A 37 -33.13 -9.79 -16.12
CA ASP A 37 -32.93 -10.58 -14.90
C ASP A 37 -31.42 -10.72 -14.62
N ARG A 38 -30.77 -9.56 -14.56
CA ARG A 38 -29.33 -9.42 -14.28
C ARG A 38 -29.08 -9.32 -12.80
N TYR A 39 -28.05 -10.02 -12.35
CA TYR A 39 -27.55 -10.01 -10.98
C TYR A 39 -26.14 -9.45 -10.95
N ARG A 40 -25.86 -8.64 -9.93
CA ARG A 40 -24.52 -8.09 -9.65
C ARG A 40 -24.31 -8.09 -8.15
N SER A 41 -23.07 -8.23 -7.72
CA SER A 41 -22.72 -8.32 -6.29
C SER A 41 -21.78 -7.19 -5.91
N LEU A 42 -22.10 -6.46 -4.85
CA LEU A 42 -21.32 -5.38 -4.29
C LEU A 42 -20.61 -5.86 -3.03
N ILE A 43 -19.36 -5.49 -2.86
CA ILE A 43 -18.54 -5.90 -1.71
C ILE A 43 -17.61 -4.75 -1.34
N GLN A 44 -17.49 -4.44 -0.06
CA GLN A 44 -16.56 -3.46 0.47
C GLN A 44 -15.77 -4.06 1.63
N PHE A 45 -14.47 -3.77 1.66
CA PHE A 45 -13.55 -4.14 2.75
C PHE A 45 -13.03 -2.88 3.39
N ASP A 46 -12.83 -2.91 4.71
CA ASP A 46 -12.10 -1.87 5.43
C ASP A 46 -10.61 -2.18 5.40
N VAL A 47 -9.83 -1.29 4.77
CA VAL A 47 -8.37 -1.42 4.62
C VAL A 47 -7.60 -0.52 5.59
N SER A 48 -8.28 0.17 6.50
CA SER A 48 -7.67 1.13 7.46
C SER A 48 -6.68 0.49 8.43
N SER A 49 -6.75 -0.84 8.61
CA SER A 49 -5.76 -1.59 9.41
C SER A 49 -4.39 -1.68 8.76
N ILE A 50 -4.26 -1.30 7.49
CA ILE A 50 -3.00 -1.32 6.74
C ILE A 50 -2.32 0.05 6.91
N PRO A 51 -1.09 0.12 7.43
CA PRO A 51 -0.39 1.40 7.61
C PRO A 51 -0.22 2.15 6.29
N ALA A 52 -0.42 3.48 6.31
CA ALA A 52 -0.40 4.36 5.14
C ALA A 52 0.94 4.43 4.38
N SER A 53 2.03 3.88 4.94
CA SER A 53 3.35 3.74 4.30
C SER A 53 3.64 2.30 3.84
N SER A 54 2.64 1.41 3.82
CA SER A 54 2.88 0.02 3.47
C SER A 54 3.03 -0.15 1.96
N SER A 55 4.06 -0.88 1.54
CA SER A 55 4.20 -1.32 0.15
C SER A 55 3.36 -2.56 -0.08
N ILE A 56 2.37 -2.48 -0.97
CA ILE A 56 1.50 -3.61 -1.33
C ILE A 56 2.19 -4.46 -2.40
N ASN A 57 2.57 -5.69 -2.04
CA ASN A 57 3.15 -6.67 -2.97
C ASN A 57 2.06 -7.29 -3.85
N SER A 58 0.96 -7.72 -3.24
CA SER A 58 -0.20 -8.28 -3.94
C SER A 58 -1.49 -8.08 -3.16
N ALA A 59 -2.62 -7.95 -3.85
CA ALA A 59 -3.93 -8.01 -3.25
C ALA A 59 -4.93 -8.75 -4.14
N LYS A 60 -5.63 -9.72 -3.56
CA LYS A 60 -6.59 -10.57 -4.27
C LYS A 60 -7.96 -10.52 -3.61
N LEU A 61 -8.99 -10.20 -4.40
CA LEU A 61 -10.36 -10.50 -4.04
C LEU A 61 -10.59 -12.00 -4.23
N ARG A 62 -11.07 -12.68 -3.19
CA ARG A 62 -11.28 -14.12 -3.17
C ARG A 62 -12.72 -14.42 -2.81
N MET A 63 -13.45 -15.12 -3.68
CA MET A 63 -14.87 -15.46 -3.47
C MET A 63 -15.12 -16.94 -3.73
N TYR A 64 -15.89 -17.61 -2.87
CA TYR A 64 -16.15 -19.04 -2.99
C TYR A 64 -17.39 -19.30 -3.84
N ILE A 65 -17.22 -19.91 -5.01
CA ILE A 65 -18.32 -20.23 -5.93
C ILE A 65 -19.01 -21.51 -5.45
N TYR A 66 -20.33 -21.45 -5.22
CA TYR A 66 -21.15 -22.60 -4.79
C TYR A 66 -22.25 -22.96 -5.79
N ARG A 67 -22.48 -22.12 -6.81
CA ARG A 67 -23.48 -22.33 -7.86
C ARG A 67 -22.94 -21.84 -9.21
N ASN A 68 -23.14 -22.64 -10.26
CA ASN A 68 -22.82 -22.31 -11.64
C ASN A 68 -23.84 -22.98 -12.56
N ASP A 69 -24.80 -22.20 -13.08
CA ASP A 69 -25.97 -22.77 -13.77
C ASP A 69 -25.66 -23.19 -15.21
N VAL A 70 -24.59 -22.64 -15.81
CA VAL A 70 -24.25 -22.86 -17.22
C VAL A 70 -22.76 -23.21 -17.36
N PRO A 71 -22.33 -24.41 -16.93
CA PRO A 71 -20.92 -24.78 -16.88
C PRO A 71 -20.27 -24.96 -18.27
N ALA A 72 -21.07 -25.15 -19.32
CA ALA A 72 -20.59 -25.37 -20.68
C ALA A 72 -20.13 -24.10 -21.41
N ILE A 73 -20.46 -22.92 -20.90
CA ILE A 73 -20.07 -21.64 -21.54
C ILE A 73 -18.95 -20.95 -20.76
N MET A 74 -18.05 -20.29 -21.48
CA MET A 74 -17.09 -19.38 -20.87
C MET A 74 -17.82 -18.13 -20.37
N LYS A 75 -17.53 -17.75 -19.13
CA LYS A 75 -18.09 -16.57 -18.46
C LYS A 75 -16.92 -15.68 -18.04
N SER A 76 -16.96 -14.43 -18.50
CA SER A 76 -16.02 -13.41 -18.06
C SER A 76 -16.58 -12.71 -16.84
N VAL A 77 -16.01 -12.99 -15.67
CA VAL A 77 -16.37 -12.38 -14.39
C VAL A 77 -15.40 -11.26 -14.08
N LYS A 78 -15.94 -10.05 -13.94
CA LYS A 78 -15.18 -8.80 -13.90
C LYS A 78 -15.44 -8.09 -12.59
N VAL A 79 -14.40 -7.45 -12.06
CA VAL A 79 -14.45 -6.61 -10.87
C VAL A 79 -14.30 -5.17 -11.31
N TYR A 80 -15.24 -4.32 -10.89
CA TYR A 80 -15.20 -2.88 -11.12
C TYR A 80 -15.25 -2.14 -9.79
N ARG A 81 -14.41 -1.13 -9.59
CA ARG A 81 -14.56 -0.23 -8.43
C ARG A 81 -15.86 0.57 -8.52
N ASN A 82 -16.48 0.81 -7.38
CA ASN A 82 -17.63 1.70 -7.25
C ASN A 82 -17.15 3.17 -7.26
N LEU A 83 -17.96 4.06 -7.83
CA LEU A 83 -17.68 5.50 -7.90
C LEU A 83 -18.43 6.33 -6.84
N SER A 84 -19.30 5.68 -6.07
CA SER A 84 -19.94 6.23 -4.87
C SER A 84 -20.15 5.11 -3.85
N SER A 85 -20.34 5.47 -2.59
CA SER A 85 -20.64 4.52 -1.52
C SER A 85 -21.98 3.81 -1.74
N PHE A 86 -22.16 2.68 -1.05
CA PHE A 86 -23.43 2.00 -0.89
C PHE A 86 -23.62 1.61 0.59
N SER A 87 -24.87 1.40 0.99
CA SER A 87 -25.20 0.77 2.27
C SER A 87 -25.82 -0.59 2.01
N GLU A 88 -25.26 -1.64 2.60
CA GLU A 88 -25.78 -3.00 2.52
C GLU A 88 -27.25 -3.11 2.92
N SER A 89 -27.67 -2.33 3.93
CA SER A 89 -29.04 -2.37 4.45
C SER A 89 -30.10 -1.76 3.52
N THR A 90 -29.68 -0.98 2.51
CA THR A 90 -30.60 -0.23 1.65
C THR A 90 -30.33 -0.36 0.14
N VAL A 91 -29.19 -0.93 -0.25
CA VAL A 91 -28.83 -1.03 -1.67
C VAL A 91 -29.76 -2.01 -2.39
N ALA A 92 -30.21 -1.60 -3.56
CA ALA A 92 -31.06 -2.33 -4.49
C ALA A 92 -30.62 -1.96 -5.91
N TYR A 93 -31.19 -2.60 -6.93
CA TYR A 93 -30.77 -2.33 -8.30
C TYR A 93 -30.97 -0.86 -8.70
N ASN A 94 -32.10 -0.24 -8.32
CA ASN A 94 -32.44 1.13 -8.70
C ASN A 94 -31.57 2.21 -8.06
N ASN A 95 -30.95 1.95 -6.91
CA ASN A 95 -30.10 2.91 -6.20
C ASN A 95 -28.63 2.46 -6.11
N ARG A 96 -28.23 1.48 -6.94
CA ARG A 96 -26.86 0.97 -7.00
C ARG A 96 -25.86 2.11 -7.32
N PRO A 97 -24.64 2.07 -6.76
CA PRO A 97 -23.59 2.98 -7.15
C PRO A 97 -23.20 2.78 -8.63
N PRO A 98 -22.81 3.86 -9.34
CA PRO A 98 -22.12 3.73 -10.61
C PRO A 98 -20.75 3.06 -10.40
N VAL A 99 -20.26 2.41 -11.46
CA VAL A 99 -18.97 1.69 -11.47
C VAL A 99 -18.04 2.31 -12.52
N SER A 100 -16.74 2.04 -12.42
CA SER A 100 -15.76 2.45 -13.45
C SER A 100 -16.12 1.93 -14.85
N THR A 101 -15.65 2.62 -15.89
CA THR A 101 -15.86 2.22 -17.28
C THR A 101 -15.04 0.99 -17.67
N THR A 102 -13.85 0.84 -17.08
CA THR A 102 -12.95 -0.30 -17.26
C THR A 102 -12.92 -1.17 -16.00
N PRO A 103 -12.89 -2.50 -16.13
CA PRO A 103 -12.73 -3.37 -14.97
C PRO A 103 -11.33 -3.22 -14.37
N ASP A 104 -11.23 -3.30 -13.05
CA ASP A 104 -9.94 -3.34 -12.35
C ASP A 104 -9.35 -4.77 -12.36
N ALA A 105 -10.19 -5.80 -12.57
CA ALA A 105 -9.75 -7.18 -12.79
C ALA A 105 -10.75 -8.00 -13.61
N VAL A 106 -10.25 -9.03 -14.29
CA VAL A 106 -11.06 -9.96 -15.11
C VAL A 106 -10.60 -11.39 -14.88
N LEU A 107 -11.54 -12.31 -14.71
CA LEU A 107 -11.30 -13.76 -14.65
C LEU A 107 -12.28 -14.47 -15.59
N ASN A 108 -11.78 -15.38 -16.41
CA ASN A 108 -12.62 -16.21 -17.26
C ASN A 108 -12.76 -17.59 -16.61
N ILE A 109 -14.01 -18.05 -16.48
CA ILE A 109 -14.35 -19.36 -15.91
C ILE A 109 -15.24 -20.14 -16.87
N THR A 110 -15.29 -21.46 -16.73
CA THR A 110 -16.23 -22.36 -17.41
C THR A 110 -17.05 -23.13 -16.38
N ASN A 111 -16.53 -24.26 -15.89
CA ASN A 111 -17.23 -25.24 -15.06
C ASN A 111 -16.82 -25.23 -13.58
N GLU A 112 -16.08 -24.22 -13.14
CA GLU A 112 -15.65 -24.05 -11.76
C GLU A 112 -16.86 -23.99 -10.81
N ILE A 113 -16.77 -24.75 -9.72
CA ILE A 113 -17.75 -24.83 -8.64
C ILE A 113 -17.07 -25.42 -7.39
N ASN A 114 -17.57 -25.10 -6.20
CA ASN A 114 -17.04 -25.56 -4.92
C ASN A 114 -15.55 -25.23 -4.70
N THR A 115 -15.12 -24.09 -5.23
CA THR A 115 -13.74 -23.61 -5.16
C THR A 115 -13.70 -22.10 -5.00
N TYR A 116 -12.52 -21.56 -4.76
CA TYR A 116 -12.29 -20.12 -4.76
C TYR A 116 -11.95 -19.60 -6.14
N LEU A 117 -12.56 -18.47 -6.50
CA LEU A 117 -12.12 -17.62 -7.59
C LEU A 117 -11.35 -16.43 -7.02
N GLU A 118 -10.27 -16.06 -7.70
CA GLU A 118 -9.35 -15.00 -7.26
C GLU A 118 -9.15 -13.97 -8.37
N TRP A 119 -9.36 -12.70 -8.05
CA TRP A 119 -9.07 -11.56 -8.92
C TRP A 119 -7.93 -10.75 -8.33
N ASP A 120 -6.89 -10.53 -9.11
CA ASP A 120 -5.81 -9.60 -8.75
C ASP A 120 -6.32 -8.16 -8.86
N ILE A 121 -6.47 -7.49 -7.71
CA ILE A 121 -6.87 -6.10 -7.59
C ILE A 121 -5.77 -5.27 -6.90
N THR A 122 -4.51 -5.70 -7.04
CA THR A 122 -3.34 -5.08 -6.39
C THR A 122 -3.27 -3.58 -6.63
N ASN A 123 -3.45 -3.13 -7.87
CA ASN A 123 -3.39 -1.70 -8.21
C ASN A 123 -4.55 -0.90 -7.61
N LEU A 124 -5.74 -1.50 -7.50
CA LEU A 124 -6.89 -0.86 -6.87
C LEU A 124 -6.66 -0.69 -5.37
N VAL A 125 -6.13 -1.72 -4.69
CA VAL A 125 -5.81 -1.65 -3.26
C VAL A 125 -4.67 -0.66 -2.99
N LYS A 126 -3.64 -0.59 -3.85
CA LYS A 126 -2.62 0.47 -3.79
C LYS A 126 -3.26 1.86 -3.80
N GLY A 127 -4.19 2.08 -4.73
CA GLY A 127 -4.95 3.33 -4.83
C GLY A 127 -5.78 3.66 -3.60
N TRP A 128 -6.29 2.64 -2.89
CA TRP A 128 -6.99 2.85 -1.61
C TRP A 128 -6.05 3.25 -0.47
N ILE A 129 -4.85 2.68 -0.42
CA ILE A 129 -3.86 2.95 0.64
C ILE A 129 -3.17 4.31 0.47
N ASP A 130 -2.83 4.67 -0.77
CA ASP A 130 -2.20 5.96 -1.08
C ASP A 130 -3.21 7.13 -1.20
N ASN A 131 -4.51 6.84 -1.02
CA ASN A 131 -5.63 7.76 -1.12
C ASN A 131 -5.84 8.41 -2.52
N THR A 132 -5.26 7.85 -3.58
CA THR A 132 -5.55 8.28 -4.96
C THR A 132 -6.91 7.80 -5.46
N ILE A 133 -7.46 6.75 -4.84
CA ILE A 133 -8.79 6.19 -5.10
C ILE A 133 -9.54 6.07 -3.77
N VAL A 134 -10.71 6.71 -3.66
CA VAL A 134 -11.58 6.51 -2.49
C VAL A 134 -12.17 5.09 -2.50
N ASN A 135 -12.07 4.38 -1.38
CA ASN A 135 -12.58 3.02 -1.26
C ASN A 135 -14.11 2.99 -1.04
N TYR A 136 -14.87 2.95 -2.14
CA TYR A 136 -16.31 2.69 -2.13
C TYR A 136 -16.68 1.20 -2.32
N GLY A 137 -15.70 0.31 -2.22
CA GLY A 137 -15.85 -1.09 -2.57
C GLY A 137 -15.88 -1.34 -4.08
N VAL A 138 -16.28 -2.56 -4.43
CA VAL A 138 -16.33 -3.07 -5.80
C VAL A 138 -17.69 -3.66 -6.12
N THR A 139 -18.02 -3.72 -7.41
CA THR A 139 -19.11 -4.50 -7.97
C THR A 139 -18.54 -5.58 -8.89
N VAL A 140 -18.97 -6.82 -8.66
CA VAL A 140 -18.67 -7.99 -9.48
C VAL A 140 -19.80 -8.17 -10.49
N ILE A 141 -19.42 -8.26 -11.77
CA ILE A 141 -20.33 -8.39 -12.91
C ILE A 141 -19.87 -9.57 -13.77
N CYS A 142 -20.81 -10.43 -14.17
CA CYS A 142 -20.56 -11.56 -15.05
C CYS A 142 -21.13 -11.29 -16.46
N LEU A 143 -21.12 -12.29 -17.33
CA LEU A 143 -21.66 -12.23 -18.68
C LEU A 143 -23.18 -11.97 -18.66
N GLU A 144 -23.65 -10.83 -19.15
CA GLU A 144 -25.10 -10.47 -19.10
C GLU A 144 -25.81 -10.62 -20.46
N THR A 145 -25.14 -11.14 -21.49
CA THR A 145 -25.70 -11.29 -22.85
C THR A 145 -26.37 -12.64 -23.11
N THR A 146 -26.15 -13.62 -22.25
CA THR A 146 -26.75 -14.96 -22.28
C THR A 146 -26.83 -15.50 -20.86
N LEU A 147 -27.61 -16.56 -20.65
CA LEU A 147 -27.75 -17.19 -19.34
C LEU A 147 -26.39 -17.62 -18.80
N SER A 148 -26.05 -17.19 -17.60
CA SER A 148 -24.70 -17.27 -17.06
C SER A 148 -24.63 -17.22 -15.54
N LEU A 149 -25.78 -17.31 -14.86
CA LEU A 149 -25.88 -17.10 -13.42
C LEU A 149 -24.87 -17.96 -12.67
N ILE A 150 -24.08 -17.31 -11.82
CA ILE A 150 -23.23 -17.96 -10.83
C ILE A 150 -23.53 -17.36 -9.46
N GLY A 151 -23.31 -18.16 -8.41
CA GLY A 151 -23.52 -17.78 -7.02
C GLY A 151 -22.27 -18.00 -6.19
N PHE A 152 -21.91 -16.98 -5.41
CA PHE A 152 -20.86 -17.00 -4.41
C PHE A 152 -21.46 -16.97 -3.01
N ARG A 153 -20.70 -17.41 -2.01
CA ARG A 153 -21.09 -17.20 -0.61
C ARG A 153 -20.87 -15.75 -0.20
N SER A 154 -21.81 -15.19 0.57
CA SER A 154 -21.68 -13.87 1.21
C SER A 154 -21.00 -13.95 2.57
N LYS A 155 -20.85 -12.81 3.25
CA LYS A 155 -20.35 -12.75 4.64
C LYS A 155 -21.34 -13.35 5.65
N GLU A 156 -22.63 -13.48 5.32
CA GLU A 156 -23.67 -14.16 6.13
C GLU A 156 -23.53 -15.68 6.09
N CYS A 157 -22.69 -16.24 5.19
CA CYS A 157 -22.51 -17.68 5.09
C CYS A 157 -22.11 -18.29 6.44
N ALA A 158 -22.81 -19.36 6.83
CA ALA A 158 -22.60 -20.03 8.11
C ALA A 158 -21.18 -20.58 8.27
N ASN A 159 -20.55 -21.04 7.18
CA ASN A 159 -19.16 -21.47 7.17
C ASN A 159 -18.23 -20.27 6.89
N PRO A 160 -17.45 -19.78 7.88
CA PRO A 160 -16.57 -18.64 7.68
C PRO A 160 -15.48 -18.90 6.63
N ALA A 161 -15.10 -20.17 6.45
CA ALA A 161 -14.10 -20.57 5.46
C ALA A 161 -14.59 -20.50 4.01
N ASN A 162 -15.85 -20.13 3.76
CA ASN A 162 -16.37 -19.90 2.42
C ASN A 162 -16.73 -18.42 2.17
N ARG A 163 -16.63 -17.56 3.19
CA ARG A 163 -16.97 -16.13 3.04
C ARG A 163 -15.99 -15.42 2.09
N PRO A 164 -16.38 -14.31 1.46
CA PRO A 164 -15.46 -13.50 0.65
C PRO A 164 -14.29 -13.00 1.50
N GLN A 165 -13.13 -12.83 0.87
CA GLN A 165 -11.91 -12.36 1.52
C GLN A 165 -11.17 -11.39 0.61
N LEU A 166 -10.53 -10.39 1.22
CA LEU A 166 -9.49 -9.61 0.57
C LEU A 166 -8.16 -10.04 1.18
N VAL A 167 -7.37 -10.79 0.39
CA VAL A 167 -6.07 -11.34 0.81
C VAL A 167 -4.98 -10.42 0.31
N ILE A 168 -4.21 -9.84 1.21
CA ILE A 168 -3.21 -8.81 0.92
C ILE A 168 -1.86 -9.26 1.44
N ASP A 169 -0.85 -9.22 0.58
CA ASP A 169 0.53 -9.28 1.00
C ASP A 169 1.17 -7.89 0.91
N TYR A 170 1.67 -7.42 2.04
CA TYR A 170 2.27 -6.09 2.15
C TYR A 170 3.47 -6.11 3.09
N MET A 171 4.35 -5.16 2.88
CA MET A 171 5.49 -4.85 3.73
C MET A 171 5.23 -3.50 4.39
N MET A 172 5.48 -3.40 5.70
CA MET A 172 5.39 -2.12 6.39
C MET A 172 6.72 -1.40 6.19
N GLU A 173 6.72 -0.30 5.44
CA GLU A 173 7.90 0.57 5.48
C GLU A 173 7.97 1.21 6.85
N LYS A 174 8.96 0.81 7.64
CA LYS A 174 9.18 1.33 9.00
C LYS A 174 10.32 2.34 8.96
N THR A 175 10.00 3.60 9.21
CA THR A 175 11.04 4.59 9.52
C THR A 175 11.60 4.31 10.91
N ILE A 176 12.90 4.06 11.00
CA ILE A 176 13.63 4.02 12.27
C ILE A 176 14.29 5.38 12.46
N VAL A 177 13.94 6.07 13.54
CA VAL A 177 14.59 7.33 13.95
C VAL A 177 15.57 7.03 15.06
N TYR A 178 16.81 7.47 14.90
CA TYR A 178 17.87 7.30 15.87
C TYR A 178 17.92 8.51 16.83
N PRO A 179 18.33 8.32 18.10
CA PRO A 179 18.51 9.44 19.03
C PRO A 179 19.47 10.49 18.45
N PRO A 180 19.25 11.79 18.71
CA PRO A 180 20.16 12.83 18.23
C PRO A 180 21.54 12.67 18.86
N GLU A 181 22.57 12.80 18.03
CA GLU A 181 23.97 12.79 18.45
C GLU A 181 24.50 14.22 18.52
N TYR A 182 25.07 14.59 19.67
CA TYR A 182 25.68 15.90 19.89
C TYR A 182 27.20 15.76 19.82
N VAL A 183 27.82 16.49 18.92
CA VAL A 183 29.26 16.38 18.65
C VAL A 183 29.93 17.75 18.66
N MET A 184 31.22 17.76 18.98
CA MET A 184 32.07 18.94 18.90
C MET A 184 33.14 18.70 17.83
N THR A 185 33.34 19.67 16.94
CA THR A 185 34.35 19.53 15.89
C THR A 185 35.77 19.68 16.43
N THR A 186 36.72 19.04 15.76
CA THR A 186 38.16 19.25 15.95
C THR A 186 38.80 19.66 14.62
N ASP A 187 40.11 19.91 14.60
CA ASP A 187 40.82 20.33 13.39
C ASP A 187 40.86 19.24 12.30
N ASN A 188 40.71 17.98 12.71
CA ASN A 188 40.70 16.82 11.82
C ASN A 188 39.29 16.25 11.67
N TYR A 189 39.02 15.63 10.52
CA TYR A 189 37.77 14.91 10.32
C TYR A 189 37.60 13.82 11.36
N THR A 190 36.47 13.87 12.05
CA THR A 190 36.00 12.82 12.96
C THR A 190 34.62 12.38 12.49
N GLY A 191 34.31 11.10 12.69
CA GLY A 191 32.99 10.54 12.37
C GLY A 191 32.05 10.57 13.56
N SER A 192 30.77 10.78 13.29
CA SER A 192 29.67 10.40 14.19
C SER A 192 29.59 8.89 14.36
N THR A 193 28.74 8.45 15.29
CA THR A 193 28.46 7.03 15.51
C THR A 193 27.95 6.39 14.22
N PRO A 194 28.64 5.38 13.67
CA PRO A 194 28.21 4.69 12.45
C PRO A 194 26.82 4.07 12.58
N LEU A 195 25.96 4.32 11.59
CA LEU A 195 24.72 3.58 11.40
C LEU A 195 24.99 2.31 10.59
N ILE A 196 24.43 1.21 11.07
CA ILE A 196 24.42 -0.07 10.35
C ILE A 196 23.18 -0.10 9.45
N LEU A 197 23.39 0.06 8.15
CA LEU A 197 22.33 0.15 7.15
C LEU A 197 21.94 -1.20 6.55
N GLY A 198 22.90 -2.12 6.36
CA GLY A 198 22.66 -3.30 5.52
C GLY A 198 22.28 -2.88 4.08
N PRO A 199 21.13 -3.30 3.53
CA PRO A 199 20.69 -2.90 2.18
C PRO A 199 20.02 -1.51 2.11
N ARG A 200 19.85 -0.83 3.25
CA ARG A 200 19.03 0.38 3.39
C ARG A 200 19.77 1.65 2.97
N THR A 201 19.03 2.75 2.85
CA THR A 201 19.55 4.12 2.76
C THR A 201 19.23 4.89 4.04
N ALA A 202 19.99 5.95 4.32
CA ALA A 202 19.78 6.83 5.47
C ALA A 202 19.60 8.30 5.05
N THR A 203 18.85 9.01 5.88
CA THR A 203 18.76 10.47 5.88
C THR A 203 19.40 11.00 7.15
N PHE A 204 20.26 12.00 6.99
CA PHE A 204 20.88 12.75 8.08
C PHE A 204 20.41 14.19 8.05
N GLY A 205 19.88 14.68 9.17
CA GLY A 205 19.66 16.10 9.41
C GLY A 205 20.76 16.64 10.31
N ILE A 206 21.50 17.65 9.86
CA ILE A 206 22.62 18.22 10.62
C ILE A 206 22.28 19.68 10.92
N ARG A 207 22.62 20.15 12.13
CA ARG A 207 22.51 21.56 12.50
C ARG A 207 23.72 22.00 13.29
N ASN A 208 24.28 23.16 12.95
CA ASN A 208 25.29 23.82 13.76
C ASN A 208 24.60 24.60 14.88
N ILE A 209 24.75 24.11 16.10
CA ILE A 209 24.17 24.68 17.32
C ILE A 209 25.20 25.51 18.10
N GLY A 210 26.43 25.63 17.59
CA GLY A 210 27.45 26.53 18.11
C GLY A 210 27.13 28.00 17.83
N GLY A 211 27.70 28.90 18.64
CA GLY A 211 27.40 30.33 18.57
C GLY A 211 28.38 31.18 17.75
N ALA A 212 29.52 30.64 17.33
CA ALA A 212 30.60 31.47 16.77
C ALA A 212 31.35 30.84 15.59
N ASN A 213 31.42 29.51 15.50
CA ASN A 213 32.38 28.83 14.64
C ASN A 213 31.69 27.99 13.58
N ASN A 214 32.32 27.92 12.41
CA ASN A 214 31.84 27.17 11.25
C ASN A 214 32.40 25.75 11.25
N ALA A 215 31.70 24.84 10.59
CA ALA A 215 32.12 23.46 10.39
C ALA A 215 32.12 23.05 8.91
N TYR A 216 32.86 22.00 8.59
CA TYR A 216 32.63 21.18 7.41
C TYR A 216 31.90 19.91 7.82
N VAL A 217 30.92 19.49 7.01
CA VAL A 217 30.12 18.27 7.24
C VAL A 217 29.96 17.51 5.93
N ILE A 218 30.10 16.18 5.98
CA ILE A 218 30.00 15.28 4.82
C ILE A 218 29.33 13.98 5.26
N VAL A 219 28.45 13.39 4.46
CA VAL A 219 28.01 11.99 4.67
C VAL A 219 29.07 11.06 4.11
N GLN A 220 29.47 10.05 4.87
CA GLN A 220 30.39 9.00 4.43
C GLN A 220 29.69 7.64 4.41
N LEU A 221 30.07 6.80 3.45
CA LEU A 221 29.65 5.41 3.33
C LEU A 221 30.84 4.47 3.53
N SER A 222 30.60 3.27 4.05
CA SER A 222 31.64 2.27 4.28
C SER A 222 31.13 0.83 4.12
N ALA A 223 31.99 -0.04 3.57
CA ALA A 223 31.71 -1.46 3.41
C ALA A 223 31.97 -2.27 4.69
N ASP A 224 32.92 -1.83 5.52
CA ASP A 224 33.46 -2.58 6.66
C ASP A 224 33.37 -1.83 7.99
N GLY A 225 32.94 -0.56 7.97
CA GLY A 225 32.88 0.32 9.13
C GLY A 225 34.24 0.94 9.51
N ILE A 226 35.29 0.68 8.73
CA ILE A 226 36.67 1.10 8.98
C ILE A 226 37.12 2.07 7.89
N ASP A 227 36.95 1.71 6.62
CA ASP A 227 37.34 2.53 5.47
C ASP A 227 36.14 3.32 4.95
N TRP A 228 36.27 4.65 4.91
CA TRP A 228 35.16 5.57 4.67
C TRP A 228 35.33 6.34 3.37
N ILE A 229 34.26 6.41 2.58
CA ILE A 229 34.20 7.08 1.29
C ILE A 229 33.24 8.27 1.43
N ASP A 230 33.70 9.47 1.05
CA ASP A 230 32.88 10.67 1.05
C ASP A 230 31.76 10.54 0.01
N ASN A 231 30.50 10.64 0.47
CA ASN A 231 29.32 10.70 -0.39
C ASN A 231 29.15 12.12 -0.94
N ILE A 232 30.13 12.55 -1.75
CA ILE A 232 30.14 13.85 -2.42
C ILE A 232 30.51 13.66 -3.89
N LEU A 233 29.80 14.37 -4.77
CA LEU A 233 30.14 14.39 -6.19
C LEU A 233 31.48 15.13 -6.40
N PRO A 234 32.32 14.69 -7.35
CA PRO A 234 33.70 15.18 -7.54
C PRO A 234 33.84 16.68 -7.89
N PHE A 235 32.73 17.42 -8.06
CA PHE A 235 32.71 18.83 -8.47
C PHE A 235 31.89 19.74 -7.53
N ILE A 236 31.46 19.23 -6.37
CA ILE A 236 30.75 20.02 -5.36
C ILE A 236 31.71 20.33 -4.22
N SER A 237 31.86 21.61 -3.88
CA SER A 237 32.58 21.98 -2.66
C SER A 237 31.73 21.67 -1.43
N VAL A 238 32.36 21.12 -0.39
CA VAL A 238 31.70 20.92 0.90
C VAL A 238 31.23 22.28 1.42
N PRO A 239 29.92 22.49 1.64
CA PRO A 239 29.42 23.78 2.09
C PRO A 239 30.00 24.11 3.47
N VAL A 240 30.35 25.38 3.66
CA VAL A 240 30.72 25.90 4.98
C VAL A 240 29.45 26.01 5.80
N PHE A 241 29.46 25.41 6.97
CA PHE A 241 28.28 25.25 7.81
C PHE A 241 28.38 26.17 9.03
N GLY A 242 27.82 27.37 8.91
CA GLY A 242 27.91 28.43 9.91
C GLY A 242 26.94 28.25 11.09
N PRO A 243 27.08 29.06 12.17
CA PRO A 243 26.17 29.07 13.30
C PRO A 243 24.71 29.19 12.90
N GLY A 244 23.88 28.22 13.32
CA GLY A 244 22.45 28.18 13.00
C GLY A 244 22.09 27.50 11.67
N ASP A 245 23.07 27.25 10.80
CA ASP A 245 22.85 26.55 9.54
C ASP A 245 22.39 25.10 9.78
N HIS A 246 21.55 24.62 8.87
CA HIS A 246 21.02 23.26 8.88
C HIS A 246 20.97 22.69 7.46
N LEU A 247 21.17 21.37 7.33
CA LEU A 247 21.15 20.67 6.05
C LEU A 247 20.57 19.27 6.23
N ILE A 248 19.86 18.79 5.22
CA ILE A 248 19.46 17.40 5.08
C ILE A 248 20.32 16.75 4.00
N MET A 249 20.95 15.63 4.33
CA MET A 249 21.77 14.83 3.40
C MET A 249 21.25 13.39 3.38
N ASN A 250 21.19 12.80 2.19
CA ASN A 250 20.83 11.39 2.02
C ASN A 250 22.07 10.59 1.61
N THR A 251 22.02 9.27 1.82
CA THR A 251 22.99 8.35 1.22
C THR A 251 22.61 8.09 -0.24
N ASP A 252 23.53 8.32 -1.18
CA ASP A 252 23.27 8.14 -2.62
C ASP A 252 23.67 6.75 -3.14
N GLY A 253 24.10 5.85 -2.24
CA GLY A 253 24.51 4.49 -2.56
C GLY A 253 24.20 3.50 -1.45
N HIS A 254 24.27 2.21 -1.77
CA HIS A 254 24.03 1.12 -0.83
C HIS A 254 25.36 0.60 -0.29
N MET A 255 25.68 0.97 0.96
CA MET A 255 26.78 0.37 1.71
C MET A 255 26.31 -0.01 3.12
N PRO A 256 26.88 -1.08 3.72
CA PRO A 256 26.52 -1.55 5.05
C PRO A 256 26.59 -0.52 6.18
N TYR A 257 27.42 0.53 6.04
CA TYR A 257 27.56 1.57 7.05
C TYR A 257 27.47 2.98 6.45
N ALA A 258 26.91 3.89 7.23
CA ALA A 258 26.94 5.33 6.95
C ALA A 258 27.19 6.15 8.22
N ARG A 259 27.80 7.33 8.06
CA ARG A 259 27.97 8.31 9.14
C ARG A 259 28.06 9.72 8.58
N VAL A 260 27.95 10.71 9.45
CA VAL A 260 28.38 12.10 9.16
C VAL A 260 29.82 12.28 9.64
N ALA A 261 30.72 12.70 8.76
CA ALA A 261 32.05 13.18 9.10
C ALA A 261 32.07 14.70 9.21
N PHE A 262 32.79 15.22 10.20
CA PHE A 262 32.81 16.65 10.50
C PHE A 262 34.18 17.12 10.99
N LYS A 263 34.49 18.40 10.76
CA LYS A 263 35.65 19.10 11.32
C LYS A 263 35.41 20.61 11.42
N SER A 264 36.25 21.30 12.17
CA SER A 264 36.26 22.76 12.27
C SER A 264 36.64 23.37 10.92
N TYR A 265 35.95 24.44 10.53
CA TYR A 265 36.32 25.20 9.33
C TYR A 265 37.67 25.91 9.50
N THR A 266 37.86 26.53 10.67
CA THR A 266 39.09 27.21 11.05
C THR A 266 39.80 26.41 12.15
N PRO A 267 41.10 26.10 12.01
CA PRO A 267 41.85 25.39 13.04
C PRO A 267 41.77 26.08 14.41
N GLY A 268 41.57 25.30 15.46
CA GLY A 268 41.39 25.76 16.84
C GLY A 268 40.01 26.35 17.17
N GLN A 269 39.10 26.45 16.20
CA GLN A 269 37.76 27.02 16.38
C GLN A 269 36.68 25.93 16.30
N SER A 270 36.42 25.25 17.43
CA SER A 270 35.42 24.17 17.48
C SER A 270 33.99 24.68 17.35
N ALA A 271 33.16 23.95 16.61
CA ALA A 271 31.73 24.14 16.50
C ALA A 271 30.99 22.98 17.18
N ASN A 272 29.78 23.24 17.69
CA ASN A 272 28.90 22.21 18.23
C ASN A 272 27.85 21.86 17.18
N LEU A 273 27.72 20.58 16.86
CA LEU A 273 26.73 20.08 15.91
C LEU A 273 25.75 19.14 16.61
N VAL A 274 24.52 19.12 16.11
CA VAL A 274 23.57 18.04 16.39
C VAL A 274 23.26 17.32 15.09
N ILE A 275 23.28 15.98 15.15
CA ILE A 275 23.02 15.09 14.02
C ILE A 275 21.79 14.26 14.36
N TYR A 276 20.78 14.35 13.51
CA TYR A 276 19.60 13.51 13.50
C TYR A 276 19.77 12.50 12.38
N ALA A 277 19.34 11.26 12.61
CA ALA A 277 19.37 10.26 11.55
C ALA A 277 18.11 9.39 11.53
N ALA A 278 17.74 8.96 10.34
CA ALA A 278 16.66 8.01 10.13
C ALA A 278 16.98 7.08 8.95
N THR A 279 16.46 5.86 9.01
CA THR A 279 16.48 4.88 7.91
C THR A 279 15.06 4.40 7.62
N THR A 280 14.83 3.94 6.40
CA THR A 280 13.59 3.22 6.04
C THR A 280 13.89 1.73 5.99
N GLU A 281 13.19 0.93 6.79
CA GLU A 281 13.18 -0.53 6.65
C GLU A 281 12.15 -0.91 5.57
N PRO A 282 12.49 -1.82 4.64
CA PRO A 282 11.49 -2.57 3.90
C PRO A 282 10.71 -3.53 4.82
#